data_AF-A0A963PK04-F1
#
_entry.id   AF-A0A963PK04-F1
#
_cell.length_a   1.000
_cell.length_b   1.000
_cell.length_c   1.000
_cell.angle_alpha   90.00
_cell.angle_beta   90.00
_cell.angle_gamma   90.00
#
_symmetry.space_group_name_H-M   'P 1'
#
loop_
_entity.id
_entity.type
_entity.pdbx_description
1 polymer ?
#
loop_
_entity_poly.entity_id
_entity_poly.type
_entity_poly.pdbx_seq_one_letter_code
_entity_poly.pdbx_strand_id
1 'polypeptide(L)'
;QVQAALRAFELVLLREIGLLPDLSVVTATQRAVRAGELFVLRPEAGVALAGSGEPGLPGGVLIGAQAALEHGSMAALRQVCASALPAFKTALRALLHYHLGTPTMRTRQVMLELQSL
;
A
#
# COMPACT_ATOMS: atom_id res chain seq x y z
N GLN A 1 -19.00 2.57 4.66
CA GLN A 1 -19.04 1.37 3.79
C GLN A 1 -18.33 1.60 2.45
N VAL A 2 -18.67 2.64 1.68
CA VAL A 2 -18.03 2.93 0.37
C VAL A 2 -16.51 3.08 0.45
N GLN A 3 -15.98 3.81 1.44
CA GLN A 3 -14.54 4.03 1.59
C GLN A 3 -13.75 2.71 1.80
N ALA A 4 -14.28 1.78 2.60
CA ALA A 4 -13.65 0.48 2.82
C ALA A 4 -13.70 -0.41 1.56
N ALA A 5 -14.81 -0.34 0.80
CA ALA A 5 -14.91 -0.98 -0.52
C ALA A 5 -13.86 -0.44 -1.50
N LEU A 6 -13.63 0.87 -1.50
CA LEU A 6 -12.61 1.49 -2.32
C LEU A 6 -11.19 1.03 -1.93
N ARG A 7 -10.86 0.98 -0.63
CA ARG A 7 -9.53 0.48 -0.19
C ARG A 7 -9.31 -1.00 -0.54
N ALA A 8 -10.35 -1.83 -0.42
CA ALA A 8 -10.31 -3.22 -0.83
C ALA A 8 -10.05 -3.35 -2.35
N PHE A 9 -10.74 -2.54 -3.16
CA PHE A 9 -10.50 -2.48 -4.60
C PHE A 9 -9.07 -2.06 -4.93
N GLU A 10 -8.53 -1.04 -4.27
CA GLU A 10 -7.15 -0.57 -4.49
C GLU A 10 -6.09 -1.63 -4.16
N LEU A 11 -6.29 -2.42 -3.08
CA LEU A 11 -5.42 -3.55 -2.77
C LEU A 11 -5.43 -4.60 -3.87
N VAL A 12 -6.62 -4.96 -4.38
CA VAL A 12 -6.75 -5.88 -5.51
C VAL A 12 -6.09 -5.29 -6.75
N LEU A 13 -6.37 -4.03 -7.09
CA LEU A 13 -5.77 -3.35 -8.23
C LEU A 13 -4.24 -3.42 -8.17
N LEU A 14 -3.63 -3.01 -7.04
CA LEU A 14 -2.18 -3.05 -6.86
C LEU A 14 -1.62 -4.47 -6.99
N ARG A 15 -2.34 -5.49 -6.48
CA ARG A 15 -1.93 -6.89 -6.65
C ARG A 15 -1.96 -7.33 -8.11
N GLU A 16 -3.07 -7.09 -8.80
CA GLU A 16 -3.26 -7.54 -10.19
C GLU A 16 -2.27 -6.91 -11.16
N ILE A 17 -1.81 -5.68 -10.88
CA ILE A 17 -0.77 -5.00 -11.69
C ILE A 17 0.66 -5.26 -11.20
N GLY A 18 0.83 -6.15 -10.20
CA GLY A 18 2.15 -6.57 -9.70
C GLY A 18 2.88 -5.54 -8.83
N LEU A 19 2.15 -4.62 -8.21
CA LEU A 19 2.70 -3.52 -7.41
C LEU A 19 2.38 -3.61 -5.90
N LEU A 20 1.62 -4.62 -5.48
CA LEU A 20 1.42 -4.90 -4.06
C LEU A 20 2.47 -5.90 -3.57
N PRO A 21 3.28 -5.56 -2.55
CA PRO A 21 4.17 -6.54 -1.92
C PRO A 21 3.37 -7.58 -1.12
N ASP A 22 3.99 -8.71 -0.80
CA ASP A 22 3.45 -9.63 0.20
C ASP A 22 3.29 -8.90 1.54
N LEU A 23 2.05 -8.84 2.03
CA LEU A 23 1.70 -8.10 3.25
C LEU A 23 2.01 -8.89 4.54
N SER A 24 2.38 -10.17 4.44
CA SER A 24 2.68 -11.04 5.58
C SER A 24 4.15 -11.08 5.97
N VAL A 25 5.04 -10.48 5.17
CA VAL A 25 6.49 -10.46 5.43
C VAL A 25 7.07 -9.05 5.29
N VAL A 26 8.05 -8.73 6.14
CA VAL A 26 8.87 -7.52 5.99
C VAL A 26 9.73 -7.68 4.74
N THR A 27 9.48 -6.86 3.72
CA THR A 27 10.03 -7.06 2.36
C THR A 27 11.56 -7.16 2.34
N ALA A 28 12.26 -6.30 3.07
CA ALA A 28 13.72 -6.28 3.07
C ALA A 28 14.37 -7.49 3.78
N THR A 29 13.69 -8.08 4.77
CA THR A 29 14.29 -9.13 5.62
C THR A 29 13.62 -10.49 5.46
N GLN A 30 12.49 -10.53 4.75
CA GLN A 30 11.62 -11.70 4.58
C GLN A 30 11.15 -12.32 5.92
N ARG A 31 11.25 -11.56 7.01
CA ARG A 31 10.74 -11.99 8.32
C ARG A 31 9.23 -11.80 8.35
N ALA A 32 8.53 -12.73 9.00
CA ALA A 32 7.10 -12.62 9.21
C ALA A 32 6.73 -11.30 9.92
N VAL A 33 5.70 -10.64 9.40
CA VAL A 33 5.00 -9.53 10.06
C VAL A 33 4.44 -10.03 11.38
N ARG A 34 4.58 -9.23 12.44
CA ARG A 34 4.10 -9.58 13.79
C ARG A 34 2.84 -8.80 14.11
N ALA A 35 1.82 -9.49 14.61
CA ALA A 35 0.51 -8.88 14.82
C ALA A 35 0.51 -7.66 15.75
N GLY A 36 1.40 -7.65 16.76
CA GLY A 36 1.52 -6.59 17.77
C GLY A 36 2.44 -5.42 17.40
N GLU A 37 3.02 -5.41 16.19
CA GLU A 37 3.91 -4.34 15.72
C GLU A 37 3.20 -3.46 14.67
N LEU A 38 3.70 -2.25 14.46
CA LEU A 38 3.22 -1.34 13.42
C LEU A 38 4.15 -1.38 12.21
N PHE A 39 3.54 -1.36 11.02
CA PHE A 39 4.25 -1.45 9.75
C PHE A 39 3.81 -0.34 8.80
N VAL A 40 4.67 0.01 7.87
CA VAL A 40 4.40 0.97 6.80
C VAL A 40 4.55 0.28 5.45
N LEU A 41 3.75 0.70 4.48
CA LEU A 41 3.86 0.29 3.09
C LEU A 41 4.57 1.40 2.31
N ARG A 42 5.79 1.13 1.86
CA ARG A 42 6.61 2.05 1.09
C ARG A 42 6.69 1.57 -0.36
N PRO A 43 6.54 2.46 -1.37
CA PRO A 43 6.57 2.04 -2.78
C PRO A 43 7.83 1.25 -3.18
N GLU A 44 9.00 1.68 -2.70
CA GLU A 44 10.29 1.07 -3.07
C GLU A 44 10.75 -0.02 -2.09
N ALA A 45 10.32 0.06 -0.83
CA ALA A 45 10.80 -0.83 0.24
C ALA A 45 9.76 -1.84 0.73
N GLY A 46 8.56 -1.84 0.13
CA GLY A 46 7.45 -2.71 0.50
C GLY A 46 7.00 -2.55 1.95
N VAL A 47 6.72 -3.67 2.62
CA VAL A 47 6.38 -3.72 4.05
C VAL A 47 7.65 -3.51 4.89
N ALA A 48 7.65 -2.47 5.72
CA ALA A 48 8.73 -2.18 6.67
C ALA A 48 8.16 -1.92 8.06
N LEU A 49 8.95 -2.17 9.10
CA LEU A 49 8.60 -1.79 10.46
C LEU A 49 8.48 -0.26 10.54
N ALA A 50 7.44 0.24 11.21
CA ALA A 50 7.26 1.66 11.45
C ALA A 50 8.36 2.18 12.41
N GLY A 51 8.88 3.37 12.14
CA GLY A 51 9.80 4.05 13.05
C GLY A 51 9.13 4.48 14.35
N SER A 52 9.93 4.87 15.35
CA SER A 52 9.41 5.39 16.62
C SER A 52 8.50 6.60 16.39
N GLY A 53 7.23 6.50 16.78
CA GLY A 53 6.23 7.55 16.60
C GLY A 53 5.69 7.70 15.17
N GLU A 54 6.17 6.89 14.22
CA GLU A 54 5.63 6.87 12.86
C GLU A 54 4.27 6.14 12.85
N PRO A 55 3.20 6.76 12.32
CA PRO A 55 1.92 6.07 12.18
C PRO A 55 2.03 4.93 11.18
N GLY A 56 1.45 3.78 11.50
CA GLY A 56 1.51 2.58 10.67
C GLY A 56 0.22 1.75 10.71
N LEU A 57 0.21 0.70 9.88
CA LEU A 57 -0.78 -0.37 9.89
C LEU A 57 -0.38 -1.41 10.95
N PRO A 58 -1.29 -1.83 11.84
CA PRO A 58 -1.04 -2.96 12.72
C PRO A 58 -0.74 -4.22 11.91
N GLY A 59 0.26 -5.00 12.33
CA GLY A 59 0.65 -6.21 11.60
C GLY A 59 -0.50 -7.21 11.44
N GLY A 60 -1.39 -7.31 12.44
CA GLY A 60 -2.57 -8.19 12.36
C GLY A 60 -3.53 -7.79 11.22
N VAL A 61 -3.59 -6.49 10.91
CA VAL A 61 -4.40 -5.97 9.80
C VAL A 61 -3.75 -6.30 8.45
N LEU A 62 -2.43 -6.20 8.35
CA LEU A 62 -1.69 -6.60 7.13
C LEU A 62 -1.83 -8.10 6.85
N ILE A 63 -1.65 -8.94 7.88
CA ILE A 63 -1.84 -10.39 7.79
C ILE A 63 -3.27 -10.72 7.37
N GLY A 64 -4.28 -10.06 7.97
CA GLY A 64 -5.67 -10.24 7.59
C GLY A 64 -5.96 -9.83 6.14
N ALA A 65 -5.32 -8.76 5.66
CA ALA A 65 -5.44 -8.33 4.27
C ALA A 65 -4.77 -9.31 3.31
N GLN A 66 -3.58 -9.83 3.64
CA GLN A 66 -2.91 -10.89 2.87
C GLN A 66 -3.81 -12.13 2.73
N ALA A 67 -4.31 -12.64 3.85
CA ALA A 67 -5.16 -13.82 3.85
C ALA A 67 -6.44 -13.58 3.01
N ALA A 68 -7.06 -12.41 3.14
CA ALA A 68 -8.24 -12.06 2.35
C ALA A 68 -7.96 -11.94 0.84
N LEU A 69 -6.76 -11.45 0.46
CA LEU A 69 -6.28 -11.43 -0.92
C LEU A 69 -6.10 -12.85 -1.46
N GLU A 70 -5.37 -13.71 -0.73
CA GLU A 70 -5.12 -15.11 -1.12
C GLU A 70 -6.42 -15.91 -1.31
N HIS A 71 -7.40 -15.70 -0.43
CA HIS A 71 -8.71 -16.33 -0.53
C HIS A 71 -9.63 -15.68 -1.59
N GLY A 72 -9.24 -14.56 -2.20
CA GLY A 72 -10.05 -13.83 -3.17
C GLY A 72 -11.34 -13.21 -2.60
N SER A 73 -11.42 -13.03 -1.27
CA SER A 73 -12.65 -12.60 -0.60
C SER A 73 -12.75 -11.08 -0.50
N MET A 74 -13.48 -10.47 -1.44
CA MET A 74 -13.78 -9.03 -1.38
C MET A 74 -14.55 -8.62 -0.12
N ALA A 75 -15.37 -9.51 0.44
CA ALA A 75 -16.06 -9.25 1.70
C ALA A 75 -15.08 -9.16 2.88
N ALA A 76 -14.13 -10.09 2.96
CA ALA A 76 -13.09 -10.08 3.99
C ALA A 76 -12.16 -8.86 3.83
N LEU A 77 -11.77 -8.51 2.59
CA LEU A 77 -10.96 -7.31 2.34
C LEU A 77 -11.65 -6.04 2.83
N ARG A 78 -12.95 -5.87 2.53
CA ARG A 78 -13.71 -4.73 3.04
C ARG A 78 -13.73 -4.67 4.56
N GLN A 79 -13.89 -5.82 5.21
CA GLN A 79 -13.92 -5.90 6.67
C GLN A 79 -12.57 -5.50 7.28
N VAL A 80 -11.48 -6.02 6.75
CA VAL A 80 -10.12 -5.67 7.19
C VAL A 80 -9.81 -4.19 6.90
N CYS A 81 -10.17 -3.68 5.72
CA CYS A 81 -9.99 -2.27 5.42
C CYS A 81 -10.81 -1.36 6.34
N ALA A 82 -12.00 -1.79 6.78
CA ALA A 82 -12.81 -1.02 7.71
C ALA A 82 -12.19 -0.94 9.12
N SER A 83 -11.49 -1.99 9.57
CA SER A 83 -10.90 -2.01 10.93
C SER A 83 -9.69 -1.08 11.09
N ALA A 84 -9.06 -0.64 10.00
CA ALA A 84 -7.94 0.30 10.02
C ALA A 84 -8.02 1.36 8.90
N LEU A 85 -9.24 1.84 8.64
CA LEU A 85 -9.54 2.66 7.46
C LEU A 85 -8.64 3.90 7.27
N PRO A 86 -8.33 4.71 8.30
CA PRO A 86 -7.46 5.86 8.13
C PRO A 86 -6.03 5.47 7.71
N ALA A 87 -5.47 4.42 8.31
CA ALA A 87 -4.13 3.93 8.00
C ALA A 87 -4.05 3.37 6.58
N PHE A 88 -5.04 2.57 6.16
CA PHE A 88 -5.14 2.08 4.78
C PHE A 88 -5.28 3.21 3.76
N LYS A 89 -6.11 4.23 4.05
CA LYS A 89 -6.27 5.38 3.17
C LYS A 89 -4.95 6.09 2.94
N THR A 90 -4.17 6.35 3.99
CA THR A 90 -2.87 7.00 3.88
C THR A 90 -1.89 6.13 3.09
N ALA A 91 -1.74 4.87 3.46
CA ALA A 91 -0.80 3.95 2.81
C ALA A 91 -1.12 3.74 1.32
N LEU A 92 -2.38 3.43 0.99
CA LEU A 92 -2.79 3.15 -0.39
C LEU A 92 -2.75 4.40 -1.27
N ARG A 93 -3.10 5.57 -0.73
CA ARG A 93 -2.94 6.83 -1.46
C ARG A 93 -1.46 7.09 -1.81
N ALA A 94 -0.53 6.81 -0.90
CA ALA A 94 0.89 6.98 -1.15
C ALA A 94 1.39 6.03 -2.25
N LEU A 95 1.03 4.74 -2.18
CA LEU A 95 1.38 3.74 -3.21
C LEU A 95 0.80 4.11 -4.57
N LEU A 96 -0.50 4.40 -4.64
CA LEU A 96 -1.17 4.73 -5.90
C LEU A 96 -0.63 6.03 -6.49
N HIS A 97 -0.35 7.04 -5.67
CA HIS A 97 0.24 8.28 -6.16
C HIS A 97 1.65 8.06 -6.73
N TYR A 98 2.48 7.26 -6.07
CA TYR A 98 3.83 6.97 -6.54
C TYR A 98 3.82 6.18 -7.85
N HIS A 99 2.96 5.16 -7.98
CA HIS A 99 2.98 4.27 -9.14
C HIS A 99 2.06 4.71 -10.30
N LEU A 100 0.91 5.29 -9.98
CA LEU A 100 -0.15 5.63 -10.94
C LEU A 100 -0.46 7.13 -11.00
N GLY A 101 0.10 7.92 -10.07
CA GLY A 101 0.08 9.37 -10.21
C GLY A 101 0.93 9.73 -11.42
N THR A 102 0.37 10.50 -12.35
CA THR A 102 1.11 10.98 -13.51
C THR A 102 2.33 11.77 -13.05
N PRO A 103 3.57 11.31 -13.28
CA PRO A 103 4.68 12.23 -13.34
C PRO A 103 4.48 13.06 -14.60
N THR A 104 4.66 14.37 -14.55
CA THR A 104 5.18 15.05 -15.75
C THR A 104 6.44 14.29 -16.13
N MET A 105 6.45 13.62 -17.29
CA MET A 105 7.61 12.84 -17.73
C MET A 105 8.86 13.73 -17.58
N ARG A 106 9.86 13.29 -16.80
CA ARG A 106 11.10 14.07 -16.60
C ARG A 106 11.72 14.49 -17.93
N THR A 107 11.63 13.64 -18.95
CA THR A 107 12.03 13.96 -20.34
C THR A 107 11.19 15.06 -20.99
N ARG A 108 9.88 15.09 -20.76
CA ARG A 108 9.02 16.18 -21.23
C ARG A 108 9.32 17.48 -20.49
N GLN A 109 9.60 17.43 -19.19
CA GLN A 109 9.99 18.58 -18.39
C GLN A 109 11.35 19.15 -18.82
N VAL A 110 12.35 18.29 -19.00
CA VAL A 110 13.65 18.66 -19.55
C VAL A 110 13.52 19.20 -20.98
N MET A 111 12.68 18.60 -21.83
CA MET A 111 12.42 19.14 -23.17
C MET A 111 11.75 20.52 -23.14
N LEU A 112 10.81 20.76 -22.23
CA LEU A 112 10.16 22.07 -22.09
C LEU A 112 11.12 23.13 -21.54
N GLU A 113 11.97 22.77 -20.57
CA GLU A 113 13.03 23.66 -20.05
C GLU A 113 14.04 24.02 -21.14
N LEU A 114 14.43 23.07 -21.99
CA LEU A 114 15.30 23.31 -23.14
C LEU A 114 14.66 24.16 -24.25
N GLN A 115 13.33 24.14 -24.40
CA GLN A 115 12.61 24.98 -25.37
C GLN A 115 12.35 26.41 -24.88
N SER A 116 12.52 26.67 -23.58
CA SER A 116 12.35 27.98 -22.96
C SER A 116 13.65 28.78 -22.78
N LEU A 117 14.77 28.24 -23.27
CA LEU A 117 16.08 28.90 -23.40
C LEU A 117 16.27 29.40 -24.84
#